data_AF-A0A1C5RD76-F1
#
_entry.id   AF-A0A1C5RD76-F1
#
_cell.length_a   1.000
_cell.length_b   1.000
_cell.length_c   1.000
_cell.angle_alpha   90.00
_cell.angle_beta   90.00
_cell.angle_gamma   90.00
#
_symmetry.space_group_name_H-M   'P 1'
#
loop_
_entity.id
_entity.type
_entity.pdbx_description
1 polymer ?
#
loop_
_entity_poly.entity_id
_entity_poly.type
_entity_poly.pdbx_seq_one_letter_code
_entity_poly.pdbx_strand_id
1 'polypeptide(L)'
;MKKIIFSIIIFFLLQCCTIFASFLNNSNYVKIMSDIEANIYVDSNSTKSIRYEPPYYIIEGKMFYEFFGSPEIFATTNLFYYDYSTRKVRVKGLNISAYSPDGTLLKIENKPSAIIDVSAKTHISTTAYSEAANFYFIKCYNKPFYR
;
A
#
# COMPACT_ATOMS: atom_id res chain seq x y z
N MET A 1 -40.65 33.37 9.28
CA MET A 1 -39.94 32.94 8.05
C MET A 1 -38.42 32.92 8.21
N LYS A 2 -37.76 33.97 8.75
CA LYS A 2 -36.29 34.00 8.97
C LYS A 2 -35.71 32.81 9.76
N LYS A 3 -36.41 32.33 10.80
CA LYS A 3 -35.98 31.18 11.64
C LYS A 3 -36.01 29.83 10.88
N ILE A 4 -36.94 29.66 9.94
CA ILE A 4 -37.05 28.45 9.11
C ILE A 4 -35.94 28.43 8.05
N ILE A 5 -35.67 29.59 7.42
CA ILE A 5 -34.58 29.74 6.45
C ILE A 5 -33.22 29.47 7.11
N PHE A 6 -32.99 29.98 8.32
CA PHE A 6 -31.76 29.72 9.07
C PHE A 6 -31.57 28.22 9.39
N SER A 7 -32.66 27.53 9.74
CA SER A 7 -32.62 26.08 10.03
C SER A 7 -32.34 25.23 8.78
N ILE A 8 -32.84 25.64 7.61
CA ILE A 8 -32.58 24.97 6.33
C ILE A 8 -31.13 25.19 5.89
N ILE A 9 -30.59 26.40 6.07
CA ILE A 9 -29.18 26.72 5.76
C ILE A 9 -28.22 25.91 6.63
N ILE A 10 -28.51 25.76 7.93
CA ILE A 10 -27.71 24.92 8.83
C ILE A 10 -27.74 23.44 8.40
N PHE A 11 -28.91 22.93 8.00
CA PHE A 11 -29.04 21.55 7.53
C PHE A 11 -28.28 21.30 6.22
N PHE A 12 -28.25 22.28 5.30
CA PHE A 12 -27.44 22.21 4.08
C PHE A 12 -25.92 22.31 4.36
N LEU A 13 -25.51 23.15 5.31
CA LEU A 13 -24.11 23.29 5.71
C LEU A 13 -23.57 22.02 6.41
N LEU A 14 -24.42 21.31 7.17
CA LEU A 14 -24.08 20.03 7.79
C LEU A 14 -23.81 18.91 6.77
N GLN A 15 -24.41 18.98 5.57
CA GLN A 15 -24.14 18.02 4.49
C GLN A 15 -22.85 18.30 3.73
N CYS A 16 -22.26 19.49 3.84
CA CYS A 16 -20.98 19.82 3.22
C CYS A 16 -19.76 19.29 4.00
N CYS A 17 -19.94 18.78 5.22
CA CYS A 17 -18.86 18.12 5.97
C CYS A 17 -18.78 16.62 5.61
N THR A 18 -18.61 16.30 4.33
CA THR A 18 -18.14 14.96 3.95
C THR A 18 -16.68 14.87 4.34
N ILE A 19 -16.40 14.30 5.51
CA ILE A 19 -15.07 13.83 5.88
C ILE A 19 -14.76 12.72 4.88
N PHE A 20 -13.99 13.04 3.82
CA PHE A 20 -13.47 12.03 2.91
C PHE A 20 -12.43 11.19 3.67
N ALA A 21 -12.90 10.16 4.37
CA ALA A 21 -12.01 9.14 4.90
C ALA A 21 -11.42 8.39 3.71
N SER A 22 -10.09 8.38 3.62
CA SER A 22 -9.35 7.60 2.63
C SER A 22 -9.82 6.14 2.65
N PHE A 23 -10.02 5.54 1.46
CA PHE A 23 -10.40 4.13 1.34
C PHE A 23 -9.39 3.18 2.01
N LEU A 24 -8.15 3.66 2.21
CA LEU A 24 -7.08 2.97 2.93
C LEU A 24 -7.36 2.78 4.42
N ASN A 25 -8.39 3.43 4.98
CA ASN A 25 -8.83 3.19 6.35
C ASN A 25 -9.62 1.88 6.52
N ASN A 26 -9.84 1.13 5.43
CA ASN A 26 -10.44 -0.20 5.47
C ASN A 26 -9.43 -1.25 6.01
N SER A 27 -9.92 -2.26 6.75
CA SER A 27 -9.12 -3.32 7.37
C SER A 27 -8.27 -4.16 6.40
N ASN A 28 -8.58 -4.13 5.10
CA ASN A 28 -7.81 -4.84 4.08
C ASN A 28 -6.45 -4.17 3.76
N TYR A 29 -6.28 -2.90 4.15
CA TYR A 29 -5.04 -2.16 3.95
C TYR A 29 -4.28 -2.05 5.26
N VAL A 30 -3.09 -2.62 5.29
CA VAL A 30 -2.24 -2.61 6.49
C VAL A 30 -1.19 -1.53 6.32
N LYS A 31 -1.20 -0.53 7.21
CA LYS A 31 -0.15 0.49 7.25
C LYS A 31 1.16 -0.17 7.69
N ILE A 32 2.21 -0.03 6.88
CA ILE A 32 3.54 -0.61 7.15
C ILE A 32 4.59 0.45 7.45
N MET A 33 4.35 1.70 7.05
CA MET A 33 5.28 2.81 7.27
C MET A 33 4.50 4.13 7.27
N SER A 34 5.01 5.09 8.03
CA SER A 34 4.47 6.45 8.12
C SER A 34 5.61 7.40 8.44
N ASP A 35 5.63 8.53 7.76
CA ASP A 35 6.49 9.66 8.06
C ASP A 35 5.70 10.97 7.95
N ILE A 36 6.40 12.10 8.01
CA ILE A 36 5.76 13.42 7.98
C ILE A 36 5.16 13.79 6.62
N GLU A 37 5.52 13.08 5.55
CA GLU A 37 5.09 13.36 4.17
C GLU A 37 4.09 12.34 3.65
N ALA A 38 4.13 11.09 4.14
CA ALA A 38 3.33 10.01 3.61
C ALA A 38 2.98 8.90 4.60
N ASN A 39 1.89 8.20 4.27
CA ASN A 39 1.61 6.85 4.77
C ASN A 39 1.81 5.83 3.64
N ILE A 40 2.35 4.66 3.99
CA ILE A 40 2.51 3.54 3.07
C ILE A 40 1.77 2.32 3.61
N TYR A 41 0.97 1.70 2.74
CA TYR A 41 0.13 0.57 3.05
C TYR A 41 0.41 -0.60 2.11
N VAL A 42 0.03 -1.80 2.54
CA VAL A 42 -0.04 -3.01 1.72
C VAL A 42 -1.47 -3.51 1.67
N ASP A 43 -1.90 -4.03 0.51
CA ASP A 43 -3.18 -4.71 0.37
C ASP A 43 -3.04 -6.18 0.76
N SER A 44 -3.66 -6.55 1.88
CA SER A 44 -3.59 -7.92 2.39
C SER A 44 -4.30 -8.94 1.51
N ASN A 45 -5.26 -8.50 0.70
CA ASN A 45 -6.09 -9.36 -0.15
C ASN A 45 -5.48 -9.54 -1.55
N SER A 46 -4.61 -8.63 -2.00
CA SER A 46 -3.91 -8.76 -3.27
C SER A 46 -2.73 -9.75 -3.23
N THR A 47 -2.44 -10.34 -2.07
CA THR A 47 -1.23 -11.16 -1.88
C THR A 47 -1.38 -12.49 -2.61
N LYS A 48 -0.45 -12.81 -3.52
CA LYS A 48 -0.47 -14.05 -4.30
C LYS A 48 0.90 -14.71 -4.37
N SER A 49 0.99 -15.96 -3.89
CA SER A 49 2.20 -16.78 -4.06
C SER A 49 2.32 -17.25 -5.51
N ILE A 50 3.34 -16.77 -6.23
CA ILE A 50 3.62 -17.10 -7.64
C ILE A 50 4.57 -18.31 -7.75
N ARG A 51 5.56 -18.40 -6.86
CA ARG A 51 6.49 -19.53 -6.79
C ARG A 51 6.76 -19.92 -5.35
N TYR A 52 6.67 -21.22 -5.06
CA TYR A 52 7.03 -21.83 -3.79
C TYR A 52 8.01 -22.98 -4.03
N GLU A 53 9.32 -22.69 -3.94
CA GLU A 53 10.38 -23.70 -4.14
C GLU A 53 11.55 -23.37 -3.19
N PRO A 54 11.42 -23.71 -1.89
CA PRO A 54 12.40 -23.33 -0.88
C PRO A 54 13.85 -23.66 -1.32
N PRO A 55 14.82 -22.73 -1.17
CA PRO A 55 14.72 -21.46 -0.44
C PRO A 55 14.22 -20.27 -1.27
N TYR A 56 13.76 -20.49 -2.51
CA TYR A 56 13.33 -19.43 -3.42
C TYR A 56 11.82 -19.27 -3.48
N TYR A 57 11.38 -18.02 -3.44
CA TYR A 57 9.95 -17.68 -3.46
C TYR A 57 9.70 -16.49 -4.38
N ILE A 58 8.52 -16.44 -4.97
CA ILE A 58 8.03 -15.24 -5.67
C ILE A 58 6.63 -14.95 -5.16
N ILE A 59 6.41 -13.74 -4.65
CA ILE A 59 5.11 -13.29 -4.18
C ILE A 59 4.75 -12.00 -4.91
N GLU A 60 3.54 -11.93 -5.43
CA GLU A 60 2.95 -10.70 -5.93
C GLU A 60 2.18 -9.99 -4.81
N GLY A 61 2.32 -8.67 -4.74
CA GLY A 61 1.61 -7.85 -3.77
C GLY A 61 1.48 -6.40 -4.24
N LYS A 62 0.52 -5.67 -3.64
CA LYS A 62 0.19 -4.30 -4.03
C LYS A 62 0.40 -3.32 -2.88
N MET A 63 1.22 -2.31 -3.12
CA MET A 63 1.53 -1.25 -2.14
C MET A 63 0.78 0.03 -2.52
N PHE A 64 0.37 0.80 -1.51
CA PHE A 64 -0.28 2.10 -1.67
C PHE A 64 0.52 3.19 -0.94
N TYR A 65 0.59 4.37 -1.55
CA TYR A 65 1.32 5.54 -1.10
C TYR A 65 0.35 6.71 -1.04
N GLU A 66 0.07 7.15 0.17
CA GLU A 66 -0.78 8.29 0.48
C GLU A 66 0.12 9.45 0.90
N PHE A 67 0.47 10.33 -0.04
CA PHE A 67 1.27 11.53 0.23
C PHE A 67 0.34 12.67 0.68
N PHE A 68 0.63 13.31 1.80
CA PHE A 68 -0.26 14.36 2.35
C PHE A 68 -0.34 15.63 1.49
N GLY A 69 0.61 15.83 0.58
CA GLY A 69 0.59 16.90 -0.43
C GLY A 69 -0.09 16.54 -1.75
N SER A 70 -0.59 15.31 -1.91
CA SER A 70 -1.21 14.83 -3.15
C SER A 70 -2.71 14.55 -2.95
N PRO A 71 -3.58 14.99 -3.87
CA PRO A 71 -5.00 14.59 -3.85
C PRO A 71 -5.21 13.15 -4.32
N GLU A 72 -4.21 12.55 -4.96
CA GLU A 72 -4.23 11.17 -5.46
C GLU A 72 -3.44 10.24 -4.54
N ILE A 73 -3.92 9.01 -4.44
CA ILE A 73 -3.23 7.89 -3.79
C ILE A 73 -2.58 7.05 -4.89
N PHE A 74 -1.27 6.89 -4.83
CA PHE A 74 -0.54 6.07 -5.78
C PHE A 74 -0.47 4.62 -5.30
N ALA A 75 -0.41 3.67 -6.22
CA ALA A 75 -0.20 2.27 -5.90
C ALA A 75 0.72 1.59 -6.90
N THR A 76 1.50 0.62 -6.42
CA THR A 76 2.37 -0.21 -7.25
C THR A 76 2.01 -1.68 -7.05
N THR A 77 1.84 -2.40 -8.16
CA THR A 77 1.77 -3.86 -8.15
C THR A 77 3.17 -4.40 -8.37
N ASN A 78 3.66 -5.27 -7.49
CA ASN A 78 5.06 -5.70 -7.46
C ASN A 78 5.22 -7.21 -7.37
N LEU A 79 6.27 -7.73 -8.00
CA LEU A 79 6.81 -9.05 -7.73
C LEU A 79 8.00 -8.94 -6.77
N PHE A 80 7.93 -9.67 -5.67
CA PHE A 80 8.99 -9.83 -4.69
C PHE A 80 9.67 -11.19 -4.90
N TYR A 81 10.96 -11.17 -5.20
CA TYR A 81 11.79 -12.34 -5.42
C TYR A 81 12.63 -12.58 -4.17
N TYR A 82 12.39 -13.69 -3.47
CA TYR A 82 13.02 -14.00 -2.20
C TYR A 82 14.06 -15.10 -2.36
N ASP A 83 15.21 -14.90 -1.73
CA ASP A 83 16.14 -15.95 -1.32
C ASP A 83 16.15 -16.00 0.21
N TYR A 84 15.45 -17.00 0.75
CA TYR A 84 15.29 -17.16 2.19
C TYR A 84 16.58 -17.60 2.90
N SER A 85 17.48 -18.27 2.19
CA SER A 85 18.77 -18.69 2.75
C SER A 85 19.67 -17.50 3.01
N THR A 86 19.71 -16.55 2.07
CA THR A 86 20.57 -15.36 2.17
C THR A 86 19.86 -14.12 2.72
N ARG A 87 18.55 -14.20 2.99
CA ARG A 87 17.69 -13.09 3.42
C ARG A 87 17.68 -11.93 2.43
N LYS A 88 17.86 -12.24 1.15
CA LYS A 88 17.83 -11.26 0.07
C LYS A 88 16.46 -11.22 -0.56
N VAL A 89 15.99 -10.01 -0.82
CA VAL A 89 14.77 -9.79 -1.60
C VAL A 89 15.01 -8.73 -2.65
N ARG A 90 14.51 -9.00 -3.85
CA ARG A 90 14.49 -8.06 -4.96
C ARG A 90 13.08 -7.80 -5.40
N VAL A 91 12.82 -6.60 -5.91
CA VAL A 91 11.49 -6.17 -6.32
C VAL A 91 11.48 -5.77 -7.78
N LYS A 92 10.40 -6.14 -8.48
CA LYS A 92 10.05 -5.65 -9.81
C LYS A 92 8.64 -5.06 -9.76
N GLY A 93 8.50 -3.77 -10.01
CA GLY A 93 7.20 -3.16 -10.27
C GLY A 93 6.64 -3.65 -11.61
N LEU A 94 5.35 -3.96 -11.65
CA LEU A 94 4.62 -4.39 -12.84
C LEU A 94 3.83 -3.24 -13.44
N ASN A 95 3.14 -2.49 -12.59
CA ASN A 95 2.35 -1.32 -12.98
C ASN A 95 2.30 -0.30 -11.83
N ILE A 96 1.95 0.92 -12.21
CA ILE A 96 1.63 2.02 -11.30
C ILE A 96 0.17 2.38 -11.54
N SER A 97 -0.57 2.65 -10.48
CA SER A 97 -1.95 3.12 -10.56
C SER A 97 -2.14 4.33 -9.65
N ALA A 98 -3.11 5.18 -9.99
CA ALA A 98 -3.52 6.32 -9.19
C ALA A 98 -5.01 6.20 -8.87
N TYR A 99 -5.36 6.54 -7.63
CA TYR A 99 -6.70 6.44 -7.07
C TYR A 99 -7.10 7.78 -6.48
N SER A 100 -8.39 8.08 -6.53
CA SER A 100 -8.96 9.14 -5.70
C SER A 100 -9.13 8.65 -4.25
N PRO A 101 -9.35 9.56 -3.28
CA PRO A 101 -9.49 9.19 -1.87
C PRO A 101 -10.65 8.22 -1.57
N ASP A 102 -11.68 8.16 -2.42
CA ASP A 102 -12.80 7.22 -2.28
C ASP A 102 -12.51 5.81 -2.83
N GLY A 103 -11.33 5.61 -3.43
CA GLY A 103 -10.90 4.33 -4.01
C GLY A 103 -11.21 4.17 -5.49
N THR A 104 -11.77 5.18 -6.16
CA THR A 104 -11.99 5.14 -7.62
C THR A 104 -10.64 5.16 -8.35
N LEU A 105 -10.43 4.18 -9.23
CA LEU A 105 -9.26 4.11 -10.11
C LEU A 105 -9.29 5.27 -11.12
N LEU A 106 -8.27 6.12 -11.08
CA LEU A 106 -8.13 7.25 -12.00
C LEU A 106 -7.25 6.90 -13.19
N LYS A 107 -6.15 6.18 -12.94
CA LYS A 107 -5.15 5.86 -13.97
C LYS A 107 -4.43 4.56 -13.66
N ILE A 108 -4.04 3.85 -14.72
CA ILE A 108 -3.08 2.73 -14.65
C ILE A 108 -2.04 2.86 -15.77
N GLU A 109 -0.77 2.66 -15.41
CA GLU A 109 0.36 2.62 -16.32
C GLU A 109 1.07 1.27 -16.19
N ASN A 110 1.00 0.47 -17.25
CA ASN A 110 1.69 -0.82 -17.34
C ASN A 110 3.14 -0.59 -17.79
N LYS A 111 3.96 -0.10 -16.87
CA LYS A 111 5.39 0.15 -17.10
C LYS A 111 6.23 -0.65 -16.09
N PRO A 112 6.65 -1.87 -16.44
CA PRO A 112 7.48 -2.67 -15.56
C PRO A 112 8.78 -1.93 -15.22
N SER A 113 9.17 -1.94 -13.94
CA SER A 113 10.43 -1.34 -13.50
C SER A 113 11.61 -2.28 -13.73
N ALA A 114 12.82 -1.73 -13.62
CA ALA A 114 14.01 -2.54 -13.38
C ALA A 114 13.88 -3.29 -12.05
N ILE A 115 14.60 -4.41 -11.93
CA ILE A 115 14.69 -5.15 -10.68
C ILE A 115 15.65 -4.41 -9.75
N ILE A 116 15.20 -4.11 -8.53
CA ILE A 116 16.00 -3.45 -7.49
C ILE A 116 16.19 -4.36 -6.27
N ASP A 117 17.33 -4.25 -5.59
CA ASP A 117 17.57 -4.91 -4.32
C ASP A 117 16.95 -4.09 -3.19
N VAL A 118 16.09 -4.73 -2.40
CA VAL A 118 15.37 -4.09 -1.28
C VAL A 118 15.58 -4.87 0.01
N SER A 119 16.63 -5.70 0.07
CA SER A 119 16.96 -6.48 1.26
C SER A 119 17.15 -5.56 2.46
N ALA A 120 16.55 -5.92 3.61
CA ALA A 120 16.77 -5.17 4.84
C ALA A 120 18.27 -5.18 5.19
N LYS A 121 18.86 -3.99 5.39
CA LYS A 121 20.29 -3.88 5.78
C LYS A 121 20.49 -4.24 7.26
N THR A 122 19.53 -3.87 8.09
CA THR A 122 19.39 -4.20 9.53
C THR A 122 17.91 -4.10 9.92
N HIS A 123 17.52 -4.58 11.11
CA HIS A 123 16.17 -4.36 11.66
C HIS A 123 15.76 -2.90 11.83
N ILE A 124 16.73 -1.99 11.89
CA ILE A 124 16.52 -0.58 12.22
C ILE A 124 16.49 0.27 10.93
N SER A 125 17.01 -0.26 9.81
CA SER A 125 17.08 0.42 8.51
C SER A 125 16.24 -0.32 7.47
N THR A 126 14.95 -0.49 7.74
CA THR A 126 14.01 -1.09 6.79
C THR A 126 13.47 -0.03 5.82
N THR A 127 13.39 -0.40 4.55
CA THR A 127 12.65 0.37 3.53
C THR A 127 11.20 -0.10 3.51
N ALA A 128 10.29 0.73 2.98
CA ALA A 128 8.90 0.33 2.78
C ALA A 128 8.77 -0.98 1.99
N TYR A 129 9.64 -1.21 1.00
CA TYR A 129 9.68 -2.46 0.25
C TYR A 129 10.12 -3.66 1.11
N SER A 130 11.09 -3.47 2.01
CA SER A 130 11.50 -4.56 2.91
C SER A 130 10.39 -4.92 3.91
N GLU A 131 9.67 -3.94 4.44
CA GLU A 131 8.52 -4.20 5.32
C GLU A 131 7.39 -4.92 4.58
N ALA A 132 7.05 -4.44 3.37
CA ALA A 132 6.08 -5.10 2.51
C ALA A 132 6.48 -6.55 2.18
N ALA A 133 7.76 -6.77 1.86
CA ALA A 133 8.29 -8.10 1.59
C ALA A 133 8.12 -9.05 2.79
N ASN A 134 8.44 -8.58 4.00
CA ASN A 134 8.26 -9.37 5.21
C ASN A 134 6.78 -9.68 5.47
N PHE A 135 5.91 -8.68 5.33
CA PHE A 135 4.47 -8.83 5.48
C PHE A 135 3.91 -9.88 4.52
N TYR A 136 4.19 -9.78 3.23
CA TYR A 136 3.68 -10.72 2.23
C TYR A 136 4.20 -12.14 2.46
N PHE A 137 5.46 -12.27 2.87
CA PHE A 137 6.04 -13.57 3.18
C PHE A 137 5.38 -14.23 4.40
N ILE A 138 5.13 -13.47 5.47
CA ILE A 138 4.37 -13.93 6.64
C ILE A 138 2.95 -14.32 6.23
N LYS A 139 2.29 -13.48 5.42
CA LYS A 139 0.93 -13.73 4.95
C LYS A 139 0.80 -15.03 4.16
N CYS A 140 1.77 -15.34 3.29
CA CYS A 140 1.76 -16.57 2.50
C CYS A 140 2.20 -17.81 3.29
N TYR A 141 3.18 -17.69 4.19
CA TYR A 141 3.89 -18.86 4.72
C TYR A 141 3.93 -18.94 6.24
N ASN A 142 3.24 -18.03 6.94
CA ASN A 142 3.10 -17.99 8.40
C ASN A 142 4.43 -18.05 9.16
N LYS A 143 5.47 -17.42 8.61
CA LYS A 143 6.81 -17.30 9.21
C LYS A 143 7.48 -16.02 8.72
N PRO A 144 8.37 -15.40 9.52
CA PRO A 144 9.00 -14.15 9.13
C PRO A 144 10.10 -14.36 8.08
N PHE A 145 10.23 -13.40 7.16
CA PHE A 145 11.31 -13.40 6.16
C PHE A 145 12.61 -12.84 6.73
N TYR A 146 12.56 -11.86 7.62
CA TYR A 146 13.72 -11.39 8.39
C TYR A 146 13.65 -11.97 9.80
N ARG A 147 14.80 -12.31 10.39
CA ARG A 147 14.91 -12.82 11.77
C ARG A 147 15.44 -11.74 12.64
#